data_AF-A0A8J7R663-F1
#
_entry.id   AF-A0A8J7R663-F1
#
_cell.length_a   1.000
_cell.length_b   1.000
_cell.length_c   1.000
_cell.angle_alpha   90.00
_cell.angle_beta   90.00
_cell.angle_gamma   90.00
#
_symmetry.space_group_name_H-M   'P 1'
#
loop_
_entity.id
_entity.type
_entity.pdbx_description
1 polymer ?
#
loop_
_entity_poly.entity_id
_entity_poly.type
_entity_poly.pdbx_seq_one_letter_code
_entity_poly.pdbx_strand_id
1 'polypeptide(L)'
;MSIMIKQILILAALSLPCYLFAENIQSYKAGSIFDPKGTSEKPIDIHVDEPEKELSLVFNKSIEVRTIISGPKGIIFNDDIDGKRNTTININLKGSGEGDYDVLLIDNSGNVTDSSFYIPETN
;
A
#
# COMPACT_ATOMS: atom_id res chain seq x y z
N MET A 1 12.02 1.41 -67.41
CA MET A 1 12.82 2.65 -67.47
C MET A 1 11.84 3.77 -67.16
N SER A 2 11.81 4.42 -66.00
CA SER A 2 12.93 4.93 -65.20
C SER A 2 12.61 4.88 -63.70
N ILE A 3 13.65 4.61 -62.93
CA ILE A 3 13.73 4.74 -61.47
C ILE A 3 13.63 6.21 -61.09
N MET A 4 12.81 6.54 -60.10
CA MET A 4 13.03 7.72 -59.27
C MET A 4 12.75 7.40 -57.81
N ILE A 5 13.83 6.98 -57.13
CA ILE A 5 13.99 7.02 -55.69
C ILE A 5 14.06 8.50 -55.28
N LYS A 6 13.13 8.97 -54.43
CA LYS A 6 13.25 10.25 -53.74
C LYS A 6 12.85 10.11 -52.28
N GLN A 7 13.91 10.12 -51.47
CA GLN A 7 14.05 10.76 -50.17
C GLN A 7 13.20 10.21 -49.01
N ILE A 8 13.94 9.46 -48.19
CA ILE A 8 13.71 9.03 -46.82
C ILE A 8 13.30 10.21 -45.93
N LEU A 9 12.15 10.06 -45.26
CA LEU A 9 11.82 10.76 -44.02
C LEU A 9 11.42 9.68 -43.01
N ILE A 10 12.42 9.17 -42.28
CA ILE A 10 12.19 8.35 -41.09
C ILE A 10 11.70 9.30 -40.02
N LEU A 11 10.38 9.31 -39.81
CA LEU A 11 9.78 9.92 -38.63
C LEU A 11 10.04 8.97 -37.46
N ALA A 12 11.17 9.15 -36.78
CA ALA A 12 11.42 8.53 -35.49
C ALA A 12 10.42 9.15 -34.50
N ALA A 13 9.27 8.49 -34.31
CA ALA A 13 8.42 8.77 -33.17
C ALA A 13 9.27 8.45 -31.94
N LEU A 14 9.72 9.51 -31.26
CA LEU A 14 10.34 9.41 -29.95
C LEU A 14 9.37 8.61 -29.07
N SER A 15 9.75 7.37 -28.78
CA SER A 15 9.22 6.64 -27.64
C SER A 15 9.49 7.52 -26.43
N LEU A 16 8.44 8.14 -25.88
CA LEU A 16 8.52 8.62 -24.51
C LEU A 16 8.85 7.39 -23.66
N PRO A 17 10.00 7.32 -22.98
CA PRO A 17 10.08 6.42 -21.85
C PRO A 17 9.06 6.95 -20.84
N CYS A 18 7.96 6.24 -20.67
CA CYS A 18 7.23 6.32 -19.40
C CYS A 18 8.26 5.97 -18.33
N TYR A 19 8.78 6.99 -17.66
CA TYR A 19 9.49 6.83 -16.43
C TYR A 19 8.49 6.27 -15.42
N LEU A 20 8.38 4.94 -15.40
CA LEU A 20 7.95 4.24 -14.20
C LEU A 20 9.00 4.60 -13.15
N PHE A 21 8.67 5.54 -12.27
CA PHE A 21 9.35 5.60 -10.99
C PHE A 21 8.95 4.33 -10.24
N ALA A 22 9.71 3.26 -10.46
CA ALA A 22 9.80 2.19 -9.50
C ALA A 22 10.51 2.79 -8.29
N GLU A 23 9.74 3.27 -7.31
CA GLU A 23 10.33 3.57 -6.01
C GLU A 23 11.03 2.32 -5.49
N ASN A 24 12.24 2.58 -4.97
CA ASN A 24 13.24 1.59 -4.58
C ASN A 24 12.61 0.50 -3.69
N ILE A 25 12.42 -0.72 -4.21
CA ILE A 25 12.15 -1.87 -3.36
C ILE A 25 13.46 -2.21 -2.65
N GLN A 26 13.65 -1.65 -1.47
CA GLN A 26 14.75 -2.02 -0.59
C GLN A 26 14.38 -3.31 0.13
N SER A 27 14.89 -4.43 -0.35
CA SER A 27 14.85 -5.70 0.37
C SER A 27 15.86 -5.65 1.52
N TYR A 28 15.36 -5.51 2.76
CA TYR A 28 16.21 -5.53 3.95
C TYR A 28 16.28 -6.94 4.56
N LYS A 29 17.51 -7.38 4.81
CA LYS A 29 17.81 -8.66 5.47
C LYS A 29 17.45 -8.56 6.96
N ALA A 30 16.82 -9.60 7.50
CA ALA A 30 16.46 -9.66 8.92
C ALA A 30 17.69 -9.42 9.81
N GLY A 31 17.67 -8.34 10.60
CA GLY A 31 18.65 -8.04 11.64
C GLY A 31 19.44 -6.74 11.53
N SER A 32 19.21 -5.88 10.54
CA SER A 32 19.87 -4.56 10.47
C SER A 32 18.99 -3.43 11.04
N ILE A 33 19.36 -2.90 12.21
CA ILE A 33 18.87 -1.61 12.72
C ILE A 33 19.77 -0.52 12.13
N PHE A 34 19.26 0.17 11.12
CA PHE A 34 19.76 1.49 10.76
C PHE A 34 18.61 2.46 11.01
N ASP A 35 18.86 3.50 11.80
CA ASP A 35 18.01 4.69 11.85
C ASP A 35 18.44 5.62 10.71
N PRO A 36 17.75 5.64 9.55
CA PRO A 36 17.98 6.66 8.56
C PRO A 36 17.58 8.02 9.16
N LYS A 37 18.59 8.87 9.33
CA LYS A 37 18.48 10.25 9.81
C LYS A 37 17.57 11.04 8.87
N GLY A 38 16.30 11.11 9.22
CA GLY A 38 15.21 11.67 8.43
C GLY A 38 13.96 10.83 8.61
N THR A 39 13.48 10.70 9.85
CA THR A 39 12.26 9.94 10.15
C THR A 39 11.08 10.69 9.55
N SER A 40 10.75 10.38 8.29
CA SER A 40 9.41 10.62 7.76
C SER A 40 8.45 9.85 8.67
N GLU A 41 7.93 10.52 9.67
CA GLU A 41 6.91 9.96 10.57
C GLU A 41 5.75 9.47 9.69
N LYS A 42 5.58 8.15 9.65
CA LYS A 42 4.53 7.51 8.87
C LYS A 42 3.19 8.02 9.42
N PRO A 43 2.31 8.55 8.56
CA PRO A 43 1.06 9.14 9.03
C PRO A 43 0.13 8.13 9.71
N ILE A 44 0.28 6.83 9.37
CA ILE A 44 -0.55 5.74 9.90
C ILE A 44 0.32 4.51 10.16
N ASP A 45 0.32 4.03 11.40
CA ASP A 45 0.94 2.75 11.77
C ASP A 45 -0.09 1.63 11.77
N ILE A 46 0.35 0.43 11.37
CA ILE A 46 -0.49 -0.76 11.23
C ILE A 46 0.12 -1.84 12.12
N HIS A 47 -0.65 -2.35 13.07
CA HIS A 47 -0.22 -3.39 13.99
C HIS A 47 -1.20 -4.56 13.99
N VAL A 48 -0.68 -5.79 13.97
CA VAL A 48 -1.48 -7.01 14.05
C VAL A 48 -1.10 -7.74 15.32
N ASP A 49 -2.08 -7.97 16.18
CA ASP A 49 -2.00 -8.91 17.30
C ASP A 49 -2.51 -10.26 16.81
N GLU A 50 -1.59 -11.14 16.41
CA GLU A 50 -1.92 -12.47 15.88
C GLU A 50 -2.65 -13.36 16.91
N PRO A 51 -2.20 -13.47 18.19
CA PRO A 51 -2.93 -14.23 19.21
C PRO A 51 -4.37 -13.78 19.40
N GLU A 52 -4.61 -12.47 19.48
CA GLU A 52 -5.96 -11.93 19.66
C GLU A 52 -6.73 -11.76 18.34
N LYS A 53 -6.08 -12.01 17.20
CA LYS A 53 -6.63 -11.78 15.85
C LYS A 53 -7.25 -10.39 15.76
N GLU A 54 -6.48 -9.37 16.15
CA GLU A 54 -6.89 -7.96 16.13
C GLU A 54 -5.92 -7.14 15.27
N LEU A 55 -6.48 -6.25 14.45
CA LEU A 55 -5.74 -5.27 13.65
C LEU A 55 -5.97 -3.89 14.24
N SER A 56 -4.89 -3.19 14.58
CA SER A 56 -4.91 -1.80 15.01
C SER A 56 -4.33 -0.89 13.93
N LEU A 57 -5.07 0.15 13.55
CA LEU A 57 -4.52 1.27 12.78
C LEU A 57 -4.39 2.49 13.68
N VAL A 58 -3.18 3.03 13.78
CA VAL A 58 -2.86 4.19 14.63
C VAL A 58 -2.56 5.39 13.75
N PHE A 59 -3.36 6.44 13.88
CA PHE A 59 -3.26 7.66 13.09
C PHE A 59 -2.38 8.67 13.83
N ASN A 60 -1.13 8.78 13.40
CA ASN A 60 -0.14 9.70 13.97
C ASN A 60 -0.33 11.14 13.47
N LYS A 61 -1.07 11.31 12.37
CA LYS A 61 -1.43 12.61 11.81
C LYS A 61 -2.94 12.70 11.63
N SER A 62 -3.45 13.92 11.75
CA SER A 62 -4.83 14.26 11.41
C SER A 62 -5.08 14.17 9.90
N ILE A 63 -5.30 12.96 9.42
CA ILE A 63 -5.61 12.64 8.03
C ILE A 63 -6.96 11.93 7.93
N GLU A 64 -7.74 12.28 6.93
CA GLU A 64 -8.96 11.55 6.56
C GLU A 64 -8.60 10.53 5.50
N VAL A 65 -8.95 9.26 5.73
CA VAL A 65 -8.69 8.18 4.79
C VAL A 65 -9.89 7.25 4.67
N ARG A 66 -10.15 6.81 3.44
CA ARG A 66 -10.97 5.62 3.21
C ARG A 66 -10.14 4.38 3.51
N THR A 67 -10.62 3.57 4.44
CA THR A 67 -9.95 2.35 4.89
C THR A 67 -10.72 1.14 4.38
N ILE A 68 -10.05 0.27 3.63
CA ILE A 68 -10.61 -1.01 3.18
C ILE A 68 -9.70 -2.12 3.68
N ILE A 69 -10.28 -3.10 4.36
CA ILE A 69 -9.58 -4.28 4.84
C ILE A 69 -10.32 -5.51 4.35
N SER A 70 -9.58 -6.40 3.70
CA SER A 70 -10.08 -7.69 3.22
C SER A 70 -9.25 -8.83 3.79
N GLY A 71 -9.90 -9.98 3.92
CA GLY A 71 -9.26 -11.24 4.24
C GLY A 71 -9.85 -12.39 3.42
N PRO A 72 -9.57 -13.64 3.81
CA PRO A 72 -9.93 -14.83 3.03
C PRO A 72 -11.43 -14.96 2.73
N LYS A 73 -12.29 -14.43 3.61
CA LYS A 73 -13.75 -14.46 3.47
C LYS A 73 -14.36 -13.20 2.83
N GLY A 74 -13.54 -12.24 2.39
CA GLY A 74 -13.98 -11.01 1.75
C GLY A 74 -13.68 -9.76 2.57
N ILE A 75 -14.45 -8.69 2.33
CA ILE A 75 -14.26 -7.38 2.97
C ILE A 75 -14.73 -7.45 4.43
N ILE A 76 -13.83 -7.07 5.34
CA ILE A 76 -14.02 -7.05 6.79
C ILE A 76 -14.36 -5.64 7.25
N PHE A 77 -13.70 -4.65 6.65
CA PHE A 77 -13.87 -3.24 6.98
C PHE A 77 -13.84 -2.39 5.70
N ASN A 78 -14.74 -1.41 5.60
CA ASN A 78 -14.78 -0.45 4.50
C ASN A 78 -15.51 0.79 5.00
N ASP A 79 -14.76 1.74 5.53
CA ASP A 79 -15.31 2.97 6.10
C ASP A 79 -14.32 4.12 5.95
N ASP A 80 -14.84 5.34 6.05
CA ASP A 80 -14.06 6.57 6.07
C ASP A 80 -13.68 6.92 7.51
N ILE A 81 -12.39 7.11 7.76
CA ILE A 81 -11.83 7.36 9.08
C ILE A 81 -11.25 8.76 9.14
N ASP A 82 -11.80 9.57 10.04
CA ASP A 82 -11.26 10.88 10.40
C ASP A 82 -10.20 10.71 11.50
N GLY A 83 -8.92 10.72 11.10
CA GLY A 83 -7.77 10.64 12.00
C GLY A 83 -7.61 11.84 12.96
N LYS A 84 -8.43 12.91 12.83
CA LYS A 84 -8.53 13.95 13.88
C LYS A 84 -9.31 13.47 15.09
N ARG A 85 -10.31 12.61 14.87
CA ARG A 85 -11.26 12.16 15.89
C ARG A 85 -10.92 10.78 16.41
N ASN A 86 -10.40 9.93 15.54
CA ASN A 86 -10.07 8.54 15.83
C ASN A 86 -8.57 8.35 15.67
N THR A 87 -7.81 8.49 16.75
CA THR A 87 -6.36 8.28 16.74
C THR A 87 -5.99 6.81 16.63
N THR A 88 -6.92 5.91 16.97
CA THR A 88 -6.73 4.46 16.89
C THR A 88 -8.04 3.79 16.54
N ILE A 89 -8.00 2.86 15.59
CA ILE A 89 -9.12 1.96 15.32
C ILE A 89 -8.65 0.52 15.50
N ASN A 90 -9.47 -0.29 16.17
CA ASN A 90 -9.21 -1.71 16.38
C ASN A 90 -10.27 -2.51 15.63
N ILE A 91 -9.82 -3.51 14.88
CA ILE A 91 -10.64 -4.29 13.98
C ILE A 91 -10.46 -5.76 14.34
N ASN A 92 -11.56 -6.36 14.77
CA ASN A 92 -11.60 -7.77 15.14
C ASN A 92 -11.61 -8.65 13.88
N LEU A 93 -10.61 -9.54 13.77
CA LEU A 93 -10.45 -10.47 12.65
C LEU A 93 -10.96 -11.88 12.98
N LYS A 94 -11.49 -12.10 14.19
CA LYS A 94 -12.05 -13.40 14.59
C LYS A 94 -13.22 -13.77 13.68
N GLY A 95 -13.13 -14.96 13.08
CA GLY A 95 -14.13 -15.48 12.16
C GLY A 95 -13.92 -15.10 10.69
N SER A 96 -12.97 -14.20 10.37
CA SER A 96 -12.68 -13.73 9.00
C SER A 96 -11.88 -14.72 8.14
N GLY A 97 -11.44 -15.82 8.73
CA GLY A 97 -10.69 -16.88 8.06
C GLY A 97 -9.20 -16.83 8.35
N GLU A 98 -8.48 -17.86 7.95
CA GLU A 98 -7.03 -17.95 8.08
C GLU A 98 -6.45 -17.82 6.66
N GLY A 99 -5.34 -17.11 6.50
CA GLY A 99 -4.82 -16.74 5.18
C GLY A 99 -4.31 -15.31 5.09
N ASP A 100 -4.19 -14.82 3.85
CA ASP A 100 -3.73 -13.47 3.52
C ASP A 100 -4.81 -12.40 3.77
N TYR A 101 -4.36 -11.26 4.27
CA TYR A 101 -5.15 -10.08 4.55
C TYR A 101 -4.50 -8.87 3.87
N ASP A 102 -5.34 -8.00 3.33
CA ASP A 102 -4.92 -6.75 2.69
C ASP A 102 -5.56 -5.56 3.39
N VAL A 103 -4.77 -4.50 3.57
CA VAL A 103 -5.17 -3.20 4.07
C VAL A 103 -4.89 -2.18 3.00
N LEU A 104 -5.90 -1.40 2.62
CA LEU A 104 -5.82 -0.32 1.65
C LEU A 104 -6.32 0.97 2.28
N LEU A 105 -5.48 1.99 2.28
CA LEU A 105 -5.77 3.33 2.80
C LEU A 105 -5.67 4.33 1.67
N ILE A 106 -6.75 5.08 1.43
CA ILE A 106 -6.83 6.07 0.36
C ILE A 106 -7.13 7.42 0.98
N ASP A 107 -6.22 8.39 0.84
CA ASP A 107 -6.45 9.74 1.35
C ASP A 107 -7.28 10.60 0.39
N ASN A 108 -7.71 11.78 0.86
CA ASN A 108 -8.50 12.72 0.05
C ASN A 108 -7.75 13.29 -1.17
N SER A 109 -6.42 13.15 -1.25
CA SER A 109 -5.62 13.52 -2.41
C SER A 109 -5.49 12.38 -3.43
N GLY A 110 -6.03 11.20 -3.11
CA GLY A 110 -5.94 9.99 -3.90
C GLY A 110 -4.62 9.23 -3.71
N ASN A 111 -3.80 9.59 -2.70
CA ASN A 111 -2.63 8.79 -2.38
C ASN A 111 -3.07 7.48 -1.75
N VAL A 112 -2.39 6.40 -2.14
CA VAL A 112 -2.69 5.06 -1.69
C VAL A 112 -1.55 4.56 -0.81
N THR A 113 -1.90 4.00 0.34
CA THR A 113 -0.99 3.21 1.18
C THR A 113 -1.60 1.84 1.36
N ASP A 114 -0.89 0.81 0.93
CA ASP A 114 -1.29 -0.59 1.06
C ASP A 114 -0.34 -1.38 1.98
N SER A 115 -0.86 -2.45 2.55
CA SER A 115 -0.09 -3.38 3.36
C SER A 115 -0.80 -4.74 3.39
N SER A 116 -0.04 -5.82 3.41
CA SER A 116 -0.55 -7.18 3.52
C SER A 116 0.07 -7.91 4.69
N PHE A 117 -0.69 -8.81 5.33
CA PHE A 117 -0.20 -9.69 6.38
C PHE A 117 -0.91 -11.04 6.32
N TYR A 118 -0.35 -12.04 7.01
CA TYR A 118 -0.89 -13.40 7.01
C TYR A 118 -1.28 -13.80 8.43
N ILE A 119 -2.48 -14.37 8.60
CA ILE A 119 -2.89 -15.00 9.86
C ILE A 119 -2.83 -16.52 9.69
N PRO A 120 -1.97 -17.23 10.44
CA PRO A 120 -1.83 -18.67 10.34
C PRO A 120 -3.01 -19.44 10.91
N GLU A 121 -3.12 -20.70 10.48
CA GLU A 121 -4.05 -21.63 11.08
C GLU A 121 -3.69 -21.90 12.55
N THR A 122 -4.65 -21.69 13.44
CA THR A 122 -4.50 -22.05 14.84
C THR A 122 -4.75 -23.56 15.00
N ASN A 123 -3.67 -24.35 15.07
CA ASN A 123 -3.72 -25.79 15.40
C ASN A 123 -4.21 -26.05 16.83
#